data_AF-A0A662KTJ3-F1
#
_entry.id   AF-A0A662KTJ3-F1
#
_cell.length_a   1.000
_cell.length_b   1.000
_cell.length_c   1.000
_cell.angle_alpha   90.00
_cell.angle_beta   90.00
_cell.angle_gamma   90.00
#
_symmetry.space_group_name_H-M   'P 1'
#
loop_
_entity.id
_entity.type
_entity.pdbx_description
1 polymer ?
#
loop_
_entity_poly.entity_id
_entity_poly.type
_entity_poly.pdbx_seq_one_letter_code
_entity_poly.pdbx_strand_id
1 'polypeptide(L)'
;MRFDVECVKQCLIEKGKVFTVRSYCLANANVYVDGVGICRRIRGFEVKQKSDLKKFVKLSGFGSVEEWWDKVSEFYGNKRKWLYLVKRL
;
A
#
# COMPACT_ATOMS: atom_id res chain seq x y z
N MET A 1 -1.31 -1.77 2.81
CA MET A 1 -2.00 -2.95 2.28
C MET A 1 -1.07 -4.12 2.52
N ARG A 2 -1.60 -5.24 3.01
CA ARG A 2 -0.77 -6.38 3.40
C ARG A 2 -0.23 -7.05 2.12
N PHE A 3 0.91 -7.72 2.23
CA PHE A 3 1.58 -8.38 1.08
C PHE A 3 1.13 -9.83 0.88
N ASP A 4 0.24 -10.30 1.75
CA ASP A 4 -0.62 -11.47 1.51
C ASP A 4 -1.73 -11.17 0.48
N VAL A 5 -2.01 -9.88 0.21
CA VAL A 5 -2.88 -9.46 -0.90
C VAL A 5 -2.10 -9.62 -2.20
N GLU A 6 -2.44 -10.66 -2.96
CA GLU A 6 -1.69 -11.12 -4.13
C GLU A 6 -1.43 -10.01 -5.16
N CYS A 7 -2.45 -9.22 -5.53
CA CYS A 7 -2.30 -8.14 -6.51
C CYS A 7 -1.31 -7.04 -6.08
N VAL A 8 -1.19 -6.79 -4.77
CA VAL A 8 -0.23 -5.83 -4.20
C VAL A 8 1.19 -6.38 -4.28
N LYS A 9 1.37 -7.67 -3.93
CA LYS A 9 2.67 -8.36 -4.03
C LYS A 9 3.13 -8.44 -5.48
N GLN A 10 2.24 -8.82 -6.39
CA GLN A 10 2.52 -8.91 -7.82
C GLN A 10 2.90 -7.55 -8.41
N CYS A 11 2.19 -6.49 -8.05
CA CYS A 11 2.54 -5.13 -8.47
C CYS A 11 3.94 -4.72 -7.99
N LEU A 12 4.33 -5.10 -6.77
CA LEU A 12 5.67 -4.84 -6.25
C LEU A 12 6.74 -5.63 -7.01
N ILE A 13 6.47 -6.90 -7.34
CA ILE A 13 7.39 -7.75 -8.12
C ILE A 13 7.61 -7.16 -9.51
N GLU A 14 6.53 -6.82 -10.22
CA GLU A 14 6.58 -6.36 -11.61
C GLU A 14 7.14 -4.94 -11.76
N LYS A 15 6.73 -4.02 -10.88
CA LYS A 15 7.05 -2.59 -11.02
C LYS A 15 8.21 -2.14 -10.13
N GLY A 16 8.70 -3.02 -9.26
CA GLY A 16 9.72 -2.72 -8.25
C GLY A 16 9.26 -1.75 -7.15
N LYS A 17 8.01 -1.28 -7.19
CA LYS A 17 7.41 -0.40 -6.18
C LYS A 17 5.89 -0.52 -6.17
N VAL A 18 5.30 -0.26 -5.00
CA VAL A 18 3.86 -0.27 -4.78
C VAL A 18 3.46 0.75 -3.70
N PHE A 19 2.33 1.43 -3.91
CA PHE A 19 1.68 2.24 -2.87
C PHE A 19 0.73 1.39 -2.06
N THR A 20 0.82 1.51 -0.74
CA THR A 20 0.01 0.73 0.18
C THR A 20 -0.54 1.61 1.30
N VAL A 21 -1.75 1.31 1.79
CA VAL A 21 -2.37 2.06 2.90
C VAL A 21 -2.36 1.23 4.20
N ARG A 22 -2.06 1.84 5.34
CA ARG A 22 -2.03 1.17 6.67
C ARG A 22 -2.78 1.98 7.71
N SER A 23 -3.39 1.33 8.70
CA SER A 23 -4.11 2.04 9.76
C SER A 23 -3.25 2.56 10.92
N TYR A 24 -1.93 2.40 10.84
CA TYR A 24 -1.00 2.75 11.90
C TYR A 24 0.32 3.21 11.30
N CYS A 25 1.04 4.03 12.07
CA CYS A 25 2.33 4.52 11.66
C CYS A 25 3.40 3.43 11.87
N LEU A 26 4.02 2.98 10.79
CA LEU A 26 5.13 2.04 10.84
C LEU A 26 6.45 2.79 11.05
N ALA A 27 7.17 2.47 12.12
CA ALA A 27 8.47 3.09 12.46
C ALA A 27 9.64 2.55 11.62
N ASN A 28 9.63 1.26 11.28
CA ASN A 28 10.72 0.63 10.52
C ASN A 28 10.67 1.04 9.05
N ALA A 29 11.77 1.57 8.53
CA ALA A 29 11.92 1.94 7.13
C ALA A 29 12.10 0.72 6.23
N ASN A 30 12.68 -0.39 6.72
CA ASN A 30 12.82 -1.62 5.95
C ASN A 30 11.72 -2.62 6.30
N VAL A 31 11.29 -3.39 5.30
CA VAL A 31 10.31 -4.47 5.44
C VAL A 31 10.77 -5.65 4.59
N TYR A 32 10.80 -6.85 5.17
CA TYR A 32 10.96 -8.06 4.40
C TYR A 32 9.61 -8.45 3.79
N VAL A 33 9.59 -8.67 2.48
CA VAL A 33 8.41 -9.17 1.76
C VAL A 33 8.76 -10.55 1.22
N ASP A 34 8.04 -11.56 1.69
CA ASP A 34 8.23 -12.93 1.25
C ASP A 34 8.15 -13.04 -0.29
N GLY A 35 9.09 -13.78 -0.88
CA GLY A 35 9.23 -13.90 -2.35
C GLY A 35 9.76 -12.66 -3.09
N VAL A 36 10.02 -11.53 -2.40
CA VAL A 36 10.59 -10.31 -3.01
C VAL A 36 11.94 -9.93 -2.38
N GLY A 37 12.08 -10.13 -1.06
CA GLY A 37 13.24 -9.75 -0.28
C GLY A 37 13.05 -8.45 0.50
N ILE A 38 14.17 -7.77 0.81
CA ILE A 38 14.14 -6.53 1.59
C ILE A 38 13.65 -5.38 0.72
N CYS A 39 12.65 -4.66 1.21
CA CYS A 39 12.09 -3.47 0.59
C CYS A 39 12.20 -2.26 1.52
N ARG A 40 12.37 -1.08 0.93
CA ARG A 40 12.29 0.20 1.64
C ARG A 40 10.88 0.76 1.59
N ARG A 41 10.36 1.10 2.76
CA ARG A 41 9.08 1.75 2.99
C ARG A 41 9.28 3.21 3.35
N ILE A 42 8.57 4.09 2.64
CA ILE A 42 8.62 5.53 2.79
C ILE A 42 7.20 5.99 3.13
N ARG A 43 7.04 6.67 4.27
CA ARG A 43 5.75 7.25 4.67
C ARG A 43 5.43 8.43 3.76
N GLY A 44 4.23 8.43 3.20
CA GLY A 44 3.65 9.58 2.53
C GLY A 44 2.87 10.42 3.53
N PHE A 45 1.55 10.52 3.31
CA PHE A 45 0.64 11.37 4.07
C PHE A 45 -0.56 10.57 4.62
N GLU A 46 -1.37 11.21 5.47
CA GLU A 46 -2.61 10.63 5.99
C GLU A 46 -3.70 10.65 4.92
N VAL A 47 -4.28 9.48 4.63
CA VAL A 47 -5.38 9.32 3.69
C VAL A 47 -6.69 9.59 4.43
N LYS A 48 -7.35 10.71 4.10
CA LYS A 48 -8.59 11.13 4.77
C LYS A 48 -9.82 10.68 4.01
N GLN A 49 -9.72 10.57 2.69
CA GLN A 49 -10.83 10.28 1.80
C GLN A 49 -10.38 9.48 0.57
N LYS A 50 -11.34 8.83 -0.09
CA LYS A 50 -11.09 8.00 -1.29
C LYS A 50 -10.37 8.77 -2.40
N SER A 51 -10.72 10.04 -2.63
CA SER A 51 -10.11 10.90 -3.66
C SER A 51 -8.61 11.08 -3.50
N ASP A 52 -8.09 10.98 -2.28
CA ASP A 52 -6.65 11.11 -2.00
C ASP A 52 -5.84 9.98 -2.66
N LEU A 53 -6.47 8.83 -2.94
CA LEU A 53 -5.84 7.66 -3.55
C LEU A 53 -5.83 7.68 -5.08
N LYS A 54 -6.59 8.59 -5.73
CA LYS A 54 -6.80 8.60 -7.19
C LYS A 54 -5.50 8.60 -7.99
N LYS A 55 -4.50 9.36 -7.53
CA LYS A 55 -3.21 9.50 -8.23
C LYS A 55 -2.29 8.28 -8.06
N PHE A 56 -2.59 7.39 -7.12
CA PHE A 56 -1.71 6.29 -6.71
C PHE A 56 -2.19 4.91 -7.15
N VAL A 57 -3.44 4.80 -7.61
CA VAL A 57 -4.07 3.51 -7.98
C VAL A 57 -3.28 2.71 -9.01
N LYS A 58 -2.68 3.36 -10.01
CA LYS A 58 -1.85 2.69 -11.04
C LYS A 58 -0.67 1.91 -10.46
N LEU A 59 -0.27 2.24 -9.24
CA LEU A 59 0.83 1.63 -8.51
C LEU A 59 0.37 1.01 -7.19
N SER A 60 -0.92 0.70 -7.00
CA SER A 60 -1.40 0.03 -5.79
C SER A 60 -1.56 -1.48 -5.94
N GLY A 61 -1.63 -1.97 -7.19
CA GLY A 61 -1.99 -3.35 -7.54
C GLY A 61 -3.48 -3.56 -7.80
N PHE A 62 -4.33 -2.56 -7.53
CA PHE A 62 -5.77 -2.64 -7.75
C PHE A 62 -6.17 -2.04 -9.11
N GLY A 63 -7.28 -2.50 -9.67
CA GLY A 63 -7.78 -2.03 -10.97
C GLY A 63 -8.45 -0.65 -10.90
N SER A 64 -9.02 -0.31 -9.75
CA SER A 64 -9.70 0.97 -9.52
C SER A 64 -9.49 1.53 -8.12
N VAL A 65 -9.83 2.81 -7.94
CA VAL A 65 -9.72 3.50 -6.65
C VAL A 65 -10.82 2.99 -5.71
N GLU A 66 -11.98 2.65 -6.27
CA GLU A 66 -13.11 2.01 -5.61
C GLU A 66 -12.69 0.69 -4.98
N GLU A 67 -12.19 -0.25 -5.78
CA GLU A 67 -11.73 -1.56 -5.33
C GLU A 67 -10.65 -1.44 -4.24
N TRP A 68 -9.69 -0.53 -4.44
CA TRP A 68 -8.63 -0.31 -3.46
C TRP A 68 -9.19 0.25 -2.15
N TRP A 69 -10.08 1.24 -2.22
CA TRP A 69 -10.69 1.86 -1.05
C TRP A 69 -11.58 0.89 -0.28
N ASP A 70 -12.32 0.04 -0.98
CA ASP A 70 -13.17 -0.99 -0.38
C ASP A 70 -12.31 -1.97 0.41
N LYS A 71 -11.20 -2.46 -0.16
CA LYS A 71 -10.26 -3.29 0.62
C LYS A 71 -9.61 -2.56 1.78
N VAL A 72 -9.23 -1.30 1.60
CA VAL A 72 -8.70 -0.48 2.72
C VAL A 72 -9.74 -0.35 3.84
N SER A 73 -11.00 -0.15 3.49
CA SER A 73 -12.11 0.00 4.42
C SER A 73 -12.45 -1.32 5.12
N GLU A 74 -12.42 -2.45 4.40
CA GLU A 74 -12.56 -3.78 4.97
C GLU A 74 -11.50 -4.07 6.04
N PHE A 75 -10.22 -3.78 5.75
CA PHE A 75 -9.14 -4.07 6.70
C PHE A 75 -9.11 -3.13 7.91
N TYR A 76 -9.51 -1.88 7.73
CA TYR A 76 -9.18 -0.81 8.69
C TYR A 76 -10.39 -0.02 9.20
N GLY A 77 -11.57 -0.21 8.63
CA GLY A 77 -12.81 0.49 8.98
C GLY A 77 -12.59 2.00 9.13
N ASN A 78 -13.02 2.56 10.25
CA ASN A 78 -12.95 3.99 10.55
C ASN A 78 -11.60 4.45 11.17
N LYS A 79 -10.59 3.58 11.20
CA LYS A 79 -9.26 3.96 11.72
C LYS A 79 -8.60 4.97 10.78
N ARG A 80 -7.68 5.78 11.35
CA ARG A 80 -6.78 6.65 10.58
C ARG A 80 -5.97 5.81 9.60
N LYS A 81 -5.68 6.35 8.43
CA LYS A 81 -5.04 5.63 7.32
C LYS A 81 -3.84 6.42 6.83
N TRP A 82 -2.75 5.74 6.54
CA TRP A 82 -1.50 6.35 6.07
C TRP A 82 -1.06 5.71 4.78
N LEU A 83 -0.69 6.54 3.81
CA LEU A 83 -0.11 6.10 2.55
C LEU A 83 1.38 5.82 2.73
N TYR A 84 1.84 4.72 2.15
CA TYR A 84 3.25 4.34 2.10
C TYR A 84 3.63 3.97 0.68
N LEU A 85 4.80 4.42 0.24
CA LEU A 85 5.49 3.84 -0.89
C LEU A 85 6.39 2.71 -0.38
N VAL A 86 6.29 1.53 -0.98
CA VAL A 86 7.23 0.44 -0.74
C VAL A 86 7.98 0.17 -2.03
N LYS A 87 9.31 0.15 -1.98
CA LYS A 87 10.21 -0.01 -3.11
C LYS A 87 11.19 -1.14 -2.82
N ARG A 88 11.40 -2.03 -3.79
CA ARG A 88 12.43 -3.08 -3.71
C ARG A 88 13.82 -2.43 -3.61
N LEU A 89 14.68 -2.98 -2.76
CA LEU A 89 16.11 -2.61 -2.70
C LEU A 89 16.90 -3.30 -3.80
#